data_AF-A0A4U6C8Z9-F1
#
_entry.id   AF-A0A4U6C8Z9-F1
#
_cell.length_a   1.000
_cell.length_b   1.000
_cell.length_c   1.000
_cell.angle_alpha   90.00
_cell.angle_beta   90.00
_cell.angle_gamma   90.00
#
_symmetry.space_group_name_H-M   'P 1'
#
loop_
_entity.id
_entity.type
_entity.pdbx_description
1 polymer ?
#
loop_
_entity_poly.entity_id
_entity_poly.type
_entity_poly.pdbx_seq_one_letter_code
_entity_poly.pdbx_strand_id
1 'polypeptide(L)'
;MSMTDPKSFLPDYSALNISGRYRPAFKLFAGENWRFVRKDGKPVECDTAGQAIEAAKECVKRILNPEIRAEQIEAPVNDALADEVQAFLARREQEVAEERAKFGAMSTVFTRSGKQVPVEVKRRRA
;
A
#
# COMPACT_ATOMS: atom_id res chain seq x y z
N MET A 1 11.43 20.47 23.67
CA MET A 1 11.50 19.00 23.74
C MET A 1 12.42 18.53 22.63
N SER A 2 13.55 17.88 22.95
CA SER A 2 14.52 17.45 21.94
C SER A 2 13.99 16.23 21.18
N MET A 3 13.72 16.41 19.89
CA MET A 3 13.34 15.35 18.91
C MET A 3 14.54 14.44 18.55
N THR A 4 15.29 13.95 19.53
CA THR A 4 16.51 13.15 19.29
C THR A 4 16.35 11.66 19.59
N ASP A 5 15.28 11.25 20.29
CA ASP A 5 14.99 9.82 20.48
C ASP A 5 14.15 9.29 19.31
N PRO A 6 14.65 8.36 18.49
CA PRO A 6 13.89 7.79 17.37
C PRO A 6 12.59 7.11 17.82
N LYS A 7 12.49 6.66 19.08
CA LYS A 7 11.23 6.12 19.62
C LYS A 7 10.13 7.16 19.74
N SER A 8 10.49 8.45 19.84
CA SER A 8 9.49 9.53 19.91
C SER A 8 8.65 9.69 18.63
N PHE A 9 9.15 9.16 17.51
CA PHE A 9 8.50 9.18 16.20
C PHE A 9 7.61 7.98 15.92
N LEU A 10 7.70 6.91 16.73
CA LEU A 10 6.89 5.72 16.53
C LEU A 10 5.56 5.80 17.29
N PRO A 11 4.48 5.28 16.73
CA PRO A 11 3.21 5.17 17.46
C PRO A 11 3.32 4.16 18.61
N ASP A 12 2.73 4.52 19.75
CA ASP A 12 2.52 3.62 20.88
C ASP A 12 1.10 3.04 20.86
N TYR A 13 0.96 1.81 21.36
CA TYR A 13 -0.30 1.06 21.40
C TYR A 13 -0.57 0.53 22.81
N SER A 14 -1.82 0.55 23.23
CA SER A 14 -2.25 0.02 24.54
C SER A 14 -3.64 -0.59 24.47
N ALA A 15 -3.93 -1.49 25.41
CA ALA A 15 -5.21 -2.12 25.59
C ALA A 15 -5.69 -1.85 27.03
N LEU A 16 -6.78 -1.08 27.16
CA LEU A 16 -7.33 -0.69 28.45
C LEU A 16 -8.51 -1.60 28.82
N ASN A 17 -8.41 -2.33 29.92
CA ASN A 17 -9.53 -3.14 30.40
C ASN A 17 -10.59 -2.24 31.05
N ILE A 18 -11.81 -2.26 30.51
CA ILE A 18 -12.98 -1.55 31.01
C ILE A 18 -14.14 -2.54 31.05
N SER A 19 -14.64 -2.82 32.25
CA SER A 19 -15.82 -3.66 32.50
C SER A 19 -15.72 -5.07 31.87
N GLY A 20 -14.52 -5.67 31.91
CA GLY A 20 -14.30 -7.04 31.40
C GLY A 20 -14.05 -7.12 29.89
N ARG A 21 -13.99 -5.98 29.20
CA ARG A 21 -13.59 -5.87 27.79
C ARG A 21 -12.39 -4.96 27.64
N TYR A 22 -11.71 -5.05 26.50
CA TYR A 22 -10.55 -4.22 26.20
C TYR A 22 -10.89 -3.13 25.20
N ARG A 23 -10.54 -1.89 25.53
CA ARG A 23 -10.62 -0.76 24.60
C ARG A 23 -9.25 -0.50 23.96
N PRO A 24 -9.17 -0.48 22.62
CA PRO A 24 -7.95 -0.12 21.91
C PRO A 24 -7.59 1.35 22.16
N ALA A 25 -6.33 1.62 22.47
CA ALA A 25 -5.80 2.97 22.55
C ALA A 25 -4.46 3.09 21.81
N PHE A 26 -4.20 4.27 21.25
CA PHE A 26 -2.95 4.58 20.56
C PHE A 26 -2.50 6.01 20.84
N LYS A 27 -1.23 6.28 20.57
CA LYS A 27 -0.61 7.60 20.61
C LYS A 27 0.37 7.71 19.45
N LEU A 28 0.23 8.71 18.57
CA LEU A 28 1.02 8.77 17.33
C LEU A 28 2.48 9.14 17.57
N PHE A 29 2.72 10.02 18.54
CA PHE A 29 4.05 10.50 18.90
C PHE A 29 4.16 10.61 20.41
N ALA A 30 5.38 10.48 20.96
CA ALA A 30 5.63 10.48 22.40
C ALA A 30 5.13 11.74 23.16
N GLY A 31 4.85 12.85 22.48
CA GLY A 31 4.28 14.07 23.07
C GLY A 31 2.75 14.16 23.08
N GLU A 32 2.04 13.28 22.38
CA GLU A 32 0.58 13.37 22.25
C GLU A 32 -0.21 12.71 23.39
N ASN A 33 -1.50 13.01 23.46
CA ASN A 33 -2.44 12.31 24.33
C ASN A 33 -2.84 10.96 23.75
N TRP A 34 -3.14 9.99 24.64
CA TRP A 34 -3.74 8.73 24.25
C TRP A 34 -5.13 8.94 23.62
N ARG A 35 -5.37 8.26 22.50
CA ARG A 35 -6.64 8.29 21.77
C ARG A 35 -7.24 6.90 21.73
N PHE A 36 -8.54 6.80 22.00
CA PHE A 36 -9.28 5.55 21.84
C PHE A 36 -9.68 5.33 20.39
N VAL A 37 -9.59 4.09 19.93
CA VAL A 37 -10.12 3.73 18.61
C VAL A 37 -11.64 3.78 18.65
N ARG A 38 -12.20 4.44 17.63
CA ARG A 38 -13.64 4.51 17.41
C ARG A 38 -13.97 3.98 16.02
N LYS A 39 -15.12 3.34 15.90
CA LYS A 39 -15.73 2.94 14.64
C LYS A 39 -17.14 3.53 14.60
N ASP A 40 -17.45 4.30 13.56
CA ASP A 40 -18.75 4.95 13.38
C ASP A 40 -19.19 5.79 14.59
N GLY A 41 -18.23 6.52 15.18
CA GLY A 41 -18.45 7.37 16.36
C GLY A 41 -18.50 6.64 17.70
N LYS A 42 -18.56 5.30 17.72
CA LYS A 42 -18.63 4.49 18.94
C LYS A 42 -17.26 3.92 19.34
N PRO A 43 -16.96 3.81 20.65
CA PRO A 43 -15.75 3.12 21.11
C PRO A 43 -15.72 1.67 20.62
N VAL A 44 -14.57 1.23 20.12
CA VAL A 44 -14.36 -0.18 19.81
C VAL A 44 -14.09 -0.94 21.12
N GLU A 45 -14.70 -2.09 21.26
CA GLU A 45 -14.48 -3.01 22.38
C GLU A 45 -14.05 -4.36 21.82
N CYS A 46 -13.05 -4.96 22.45
CA CYS A 46 -12.48 -6.26 22.07
C CYS A 46 -12.54 -7.20 23.27
N ASP A 47 -12.62 -8.50 23.00
CA ASP A 47 -12.71 -9.49 24.08
C ASP A 47 -11.33 -9.77 24.70
N THR A 48 -10.26 -9.52 23.95
CA THR A 48 -8.88 -9.73 24.41
C THR A 48 -8.00 -8.51 24.23
N ALA A 49 -6.96 -8.40 25.06
CA ALA A 49 -5.95 -7.35 24.94
C ALA A 49 -5.23 -7.39 23.58
N GLY A 50 -4.96 -8.60 23.06
CA GLY A 50 -4.30 -8.77 21.76
C GLY A 50 -5.12 -8.17 20.61
N GLN A 51 -6.41 -8.49 20.55
CA GLN A 51 -7.33 -7.89 19.57
C GLN A 51 -7.40 -6.36 19.70
N ALA A 52 -7.36 -5.83 20.94
CA ALA A 52 -7.36 -4.39 21.14
C ALA A 52 -6.09 -3.72 20.59
N ILE A 53 -4.91 -4.32 20.80
CA ILE A 53 -3.66 -3.80 20.21
C ILE A 53 -3.70 -3.86 18.68
N GLU A 54 -4.20 -4.96 18.11
CA GLU A 54 -4.31 -5.11 16.66
C GLU A 54 -5.28 -4.09 16.06
N ALA A 55 -6.42 -3.87 16.70
CA ALA A 55 -7.37 -2.82 16.31
C ALA A 55 -6.76 -1.41 16.39
N ALA A 56 -5.91 -1.13 17.38
CA ALA A 56 -5.16 0.11 17.47
C ALA A 56 -4.17 0.29 16.31
N LYS A 57 -3.43 -0.76 15.95
CA LYS A 57 -2.51 -0.76 14.80
C LYS A 57 -3.25 -0.52 13.48
N GLU A 58 -4.33 -1.24 13.24
CA GLU A 58 -5.15 -1.08 12.02
C GLU A 58 -5.79 0.32 11.94
N CYS A 59 -6.15 0.92 13.08
CA CYS A 59 -6.61 2.30 13.09
C CYS A 59 -5.50 3.28 12.69
N VAL A 60 -4.31 3.16 13.28
CA VAL A 60 -3.17 4.02 12.93
C VAL A 60 -2.77 3.84 11.47
N LYS A 61 -2.78 2.60 10.96
CA LYS A 61 -2.49 2.31 9.55
C LYS A 61 -3.42 3.05 8.60
N ARG A 62 -4.73 3.11 8.89
CA ARG A 62 -5.70 3.88 8.09
C ARG A 62 -5.51 5.39 8.19
N ILE A 63 -5.09 5.89 9.36
CA ILE A 63 -4.79 7.32 9.55
C ILE A 63 -3.58 7.72 8.70
N LEU A 64 -2.52 6.92 8.74
CA LEU A 64 -1.27 7.22 8.04
C LEU A 64 -1.32 6.92 6.53
N ASN A 65 -2.21 6.02 6.11
CA ASN A 65 -2.44 5.68 4.69
C ASN A 65 -3.88 6.04 4.29
N PRO A 66 -4.24 7.33 4.23
CA PRO A 66 -5.54 7.72 3.71
C PRO A 66 -5.67 7.30 2.25
N GLU A 67 -6.88 6.91 1.83
CA GLU A 67 -7.16 6.66 0.43
C GLU A 67 -6.88 7.91 -0.40
N ILE A 68 -5.92 7.82 -1.31
CA ILE A 68 -5.64 8.89 -2.27
C ILE A 68 -6.77 8.86 -3.30
N ARG A 69 -7.72 9.78 -3.18
CA ARG A 69 -8.72 10.00 -4.22
C ARG A 69 -8.08 10.83 -5.32
N ALA A 70 -7.83 10.23 -6.47
CA ALA A 70 -7.54 10.99 -7.67
C ALA A 70 -8.84 11.73 -8.05
N GLU A 71 -8.86 13.04 -7.85
CA GLU A 71 -9.89 13.89 -8.42
C GLU A 71 -9.72 13.81 -9.94
N GLN A 72 -10.64 13.10 -10.61
CA GLN A 72 -10.74 13.17 -12.06
C GLN A 72 -11.32 14.55 -12.38
N ILE A 73 -10.42 15.53 -12.50
CA ILE A 73 -10.77 16.80 -13.12
C ILE A 73 -11.08 16.43 -14.58
N GLU A 74 -12.36 16.47 -14.96
CA GLU A 74 -12.81 16.55 -16.35
C GLU A 74 -12.36 17.91 -16.90
N ALA A 75 -11.06 18.16 -16.94
CA ALA A 75 -10.53 19.23 -17.74
C ALA A 75 -10.86 18.84 -19.18
N PRO A 76 -11.52 19.69 -19.98
CA PRO A 76 -11.58 19.46 -21.41
C PRO A 76 -10.14 19.28 -21.85
N VAL A 77 -9.83 18.12 -22.42
CA VAL A 77 -8.53 17.88 -23.06
C VAL A 77 -8.34 19.06 -23.98
N ASN A 78 -7.41 19.94 -23.60
CA ASN A 78 -7.07 21.07 -24.42
C ASN A 78 -6.49 20.43 -25.68
N ASP A 79 -7.19 20.53 -26.82
CA ASP A 79 -6.85 19.86 -28.08
C ASP A 79 -5.38 20.06 -28.47
N ALA A 80 -4.75 21.13 -27.98
CA ALA A 80 -3.33 21.42 -28.12
C ALA A 80 -2.38 20.30 -27.68
N LEU A 81 -2.79 19.40 -26.76
CA LEU A 81 -1.98 18.27 -26.29
C LEU A 81 -2.53 16.91 -26.73
N ALA A 82 -3.69 16.86 -27.38
CA ALA A 82 -4.32 15.60 -27.79
C ALA A 82 -3.42 14.83 -28.78
N ASP A 83 -2.80 15.53 -29.72
CA ASP A 83 -1.89 14.94 -30.71
C ASP A 83 -0.60 14.43 -30.06
N GLU A 84 -0.03 15.14 -29.09
CA GLU A 84 1.17 14.71 -28.38
C GLU A 84 0.90 13.48 -27.51
N VAL A 85 -0.26 13.43 -26.86
CA VAL A 85 -0.70 12.27 -26.05
C VAL A 85 -0.95 11.06 -26.95
N GLN A 86 -1.61 11.24 -28.10
CA GLN A 86 -1.80 10.16 -29.07
C GLN A 86 -0.48 9.65 -29.64
N ALA A 87 0.45 10.55 -29.97
CA ALA A 87 1.80 10.19 -30.43
C ALA A 87 2.58 9.41 -29.35
N PHE A 88 2.46 9.81 -28.08
CA PHE A 88 3.08 9.09 -26.96
C PHE A 88 2.50 7.68 -26.78
N LEU A 89 1.16 7.54 -26.83
CA LEU A 89 0.50 6.24 -26.70
C LEU A 89 0.86 5.31 -27.86
N ALA A 90 0.86 5.80 -29.10
CA ALA A 90 1.26 5.04 -30.28
C ALA A 90 2.73 4.58 -30.20
N ARG A 91 3.63 5.46 -29.72
CA ARG A 91 5.04 5.09 -29.48
C ARG A 91 5.17 4.02 -28.39
N ARG A 92 4.40 4.12 -27.32
CA ARG A 92 4.39 3.11 -26.24
C ARG A 92 3.88 1.76 -26.72
N GLU A 93 2.84 1.73 -27.54
CA GLU A 93 2.35 0.48 -28.12
C GLU A 93 3.38 -0.18 -29.04
N GLN A 94 4.10 0.62 -29.83
CA GLN A 94 5.20 0.13 -30.66
C GLN A 94 6.36 -0.39 -29.81
N GLU A 95 6.76 0.32 -28.76
CA GLU A 95 7.79 -0.14 -27.82
C GLU A 95 7.41 -1.45 -27.13
N VAL A 96 6.15 -1.61 -26.70
CA VAL A 96 5.64 -2.85 -26.11
C VAL A 96 5.59 -3.98 -27.14
N ALA A 97 5.18 -3.71 -28.38
CA ALA A 97 5.19 -4.70 -29.45
C ALA A 97 6.62 -5.15 -29.80
N GLU A 98 7.57 -4.21 -29.84
CA GLU A 98 8.99 -4.50 -30.03
C GLU A 98 9.58 -5.28 -28.86
N GLU A 99 9.26 -4.94 -27.62
CA GLU A 99 9.66 -5.70 -26.45
C GLU A 99 9.09 -7.12 -26.53
N ARG A 100 7.80 -7.28 -26.82
CA ARG A 100 7.16 -8.59 -27.05
C ARG A 100 7.78 -9.37 -28.22
N ALA A 101 8.37 -8.70 -29.21
CA ALA A 101 9.09 -9.36 -30.30
C ALA A 101 10.54 -9.73 -29.92
N LYS A 102 11.17 -8.93 -29.04
CA LYS A 102 12.53 -9.12 -28.49
C LYS A 102 12.56 -10.21 -27.41
N PHE A 103 11.50 -10.34 -26.62
CA PHE A 103 11.29 -11.41 -25.65
C PHE A 103 10.55 -12.57 -26.34
N GLY A 104 11.16 -13.75 -26.41
CA GLY A 104 10.56 -14.92 -27.05
C GLY A 104 9.39 -15.48 -26.24
N ALA A 105 8.71 -16.48 -26.81
CA ALA A 105 7.65 -17.22 -26.11
C ALA A 105 8.12 -17.75 -24.75
N MET A 106 7.21 -17.76 -23.78
CA MET A 106 7.42 -18.38 -22.47
C MET A 106 7.83 -19.84 -22.66
N SER A 107 9.03 -20.20 -22.21
CA SER A 107 9.49 -21.60 -22.20
C SER A 107 9.32 -22.17 -20.80
N THR A 108 8.96 -23.44 -20.69
CA THR A 108 8.94 -24.13 -19.40
C THR A 108 10.27 -24.82 -19.17
N VAL A 109 10.91 -24.54 -18.03
CA VAL A 109 12.15 -25.18 -17.59
C VAL A 109 11.85 -26.01 -16.35
N PHE A 110 12.47 -27.18 -16.23
CA PHE A 110 12.39 -28.01 -15.03
C PHE A 110 13.48 -27.60 -14.05
N THR A 111 13.09 -27.30 -12.81
CA THR A 111 14.06 -27.07 -11.73
C THR A 111 14.72 -28.39 -11.31
N ARG A 112 15.83 -28.31 -10.56
CA ARG A 112 16.53 -29.49 -10.01
C ARG A 112 15.63 -30.39 -9.13
N SER A 113 14.52 -29.85 -8.62
CA SER A 113 13.49 -30.58 -7.87
C SER A 113 12.34 -31.13 -8.73
N GLY A 114 12.45 -31.05 -10.06
CA GLY A 114 11.48 -31.59 -11.02
C GLY A 114 10.23 -30.74 -11.23
N LYS A 115 10.14 -29.54 -10.64
CA LYS A 115 8.99 -28.65 -10.84
C LYS A 115 9.13 -27.89 -12.15
N GLN A 116 8.05 -27.84 -12.94
CA GLN A 116 7.96 -26.98 -14.12
C GLN A 116 7.76 -25.54 -13.69
N VAL A 117 8.63 -24.65 -14.16
CA VAL A 117 8.53 -23.21 -13.94
C VAL A 117 8.55 -22.50 -15.29
N PRO A 118 7.61 -21.59 -15.57
CA PRO A 118 7.67 -20.77 -16.77
C PRO A 118 8.81 -19.76 -16.65
N VAL A 119 9.67 -19.70 -17.65
CA VAL A 119 10.83 -18.80 -17.71
C VAL A 119 10.78 -17.98 -18.99
N GLU A 120 10.97 -16.67 -18.81
CA GLU A 120 11.07 -15.69 -19.90
C GLU A 120 12.40 -15.87 -20.64
N VAL A 121 12.35 -16.21 -21.93
CA VAL A 121 13.55 -16.38 -22.76
C VAL A 121 13.80 -15.12 -23.58
N LYS A 122 14.86 -14.39 -23.23
CA LYS A 122 15.34 -13.27 -24.06
C LYS A 122 16.01 -13.83 -25.32
N ARG A 123 15.54 -13.47 -26.52
CA ARG A 123 16.20 -13.86 -27.78
C ARG A 123 17.57 -13.19 -27.84
N ARG A 124 18.65 -13.93 -27.53
CA ARG A 124 20.01 -13.52 -27.88
C ARG A 124 20.16 -13.66 -29.40
N ARG A 125 20.40 -12.56 -30.10
CA ARG A 125 20.83 -12.59 -31.51
C ARG A 125 22.16 -13.36 -31.59
N ALA A 126 22.22 -14.35 -32.46
CA ALA A 126 23.46 -14.96 -32.92
C ALA A 126 24.14 -14.03 -33.94
#